data_AF-A0A6M0RLC7-F1
#
_entry.id   AF-A0A6M0RLC7-F1
#
_cell.length_a   1.000
_cell.length_b   1.000
_cell.length_c   1.000
_cell.angle_alpha   90.00
_cell.angle_beta   90.00
_cell.angle_gamma   90.00
#
_symmetry.space_group_name_H-M   'P 1'
#
loop_
_entity.id
_entity.type
_entity.pdbx_description
1 polymer ?
#
loop_
_entity_poly.entity_id
_entity_poly.type
_entity_poly.pdbx_seq_one_letter_code
_entity_poly.pdbx_strand_id
1 'polypeptide(L)' 'MIYSKKNFAEDLKRKLQGNYSAEELSQWAHLLRIDRYREIDFELNSIIRQIDGMDMGPEFELSEEELWNLVEELESNS' A
#
# COMPACT_ATOMS: atom_id res chain seq x y z
N MET A 1 -2.05 -9.51 -15.94
CA MET A 1 -2.41 -8.11 -16.28
C MET A 1 -1.48 -7.24 -15.45
N ILE A 2 -0.91 -6.15 -15.96
CA ILE A 2 0.01 -5.34 -15.13
C ILE A 2 -0.79 -4.75 -13.96
N TYR A 3 -0.32 -4.95 -12.73
CA TYR A 3 -0.91 -4.38 -11.53
C TYR A 3 -0.32 -2.99 -11.34
N SER A 4 -1.12 -1.97 -11.61
CA SER A 4 -0.67 -0.58 -11.71
C SER A 4 -0.77 0.18 -10.38
N LYS A 5 -0.13 1.35 -10.31
CA LYS A 5 -0.30 2.33 -9.21
C LYS A 5 -1.77 2.65 -8.96
N LYS A 6 -2.56 2.82 -10.02
CA LYS A 6 -4.01 3.04 -9.92
C LYS A 6 -4.74 1.88 -9.25
N ASN A 7 -4.41 0.63 -9.63
CA ASN A 7 -5.02 -0.54 -8.98
C ASN A 7 -4.68 -0.59 -7.49
N PHE A 8 -3.43 -0.29 -7.16
CA PHE A 8 -2.99 -0.22 -5.78
C PHE A 8 -3.69 0.88 -4.99
N ALA A 9 -3.83 2.09 -5.55
CA ALA A 9 -4.55 3.19 -4.92
C ALA A 9 -6.01 2.84 -4.64
N GLU A 10 -6.70 2.24 -5.60
CA GLU A 10 -8.09 1.78 -5.45
C GLU A 10 -8.23 0.75 -4.32
N ASP A 11 -7.31 -0.21 -4.23
CA ASP A 11 -7.36 -1.24 -3.19
C ASP A 11 -6.94 -0.69 -1.81
N LEU A 12 -5.92 0.18 -1.75
CA LEU A 12 -5.51 0.86 -0.51
C LEU A 12 -6.65 1.71 0.04
N LYS A 13 -7.30 2.50 -0.81
CA LYS A 13 -8.48 3.30 -0.45
C LYS A 13 -9.60 2.47 0.17
N ARG A 14 -9.87 1.28 -0.36
CA ARG A 14 -10.86 0.35 0.22
C ARG A 14 -10.44 -0.16 1.59
N LYS A 15 -9.15 -0.36 1.83
CA LYS A 15 -8.62 -0.77 3.15
C LYS A 15 -8.74 0.35 4.18
N LEU A 16 -8.47 1.60 3.79
CA LEU A 16 -8.55 2.76 4.67
C LEU A 16 -9.99 3.19 5.01
N GLN A 17 -11.00 2.79 4.23
CA GLN A 17 -12.40 3.14 4.47
C GLN A 17 -13.05 2.44 5.68
N GLY A 18 -12.37 1.48 6.32
CA GLY A 18 -12.81 0.82 7.54
C GLY A 18 -11.90 1.12 8.72
N ASN A 19 -12.19 0.52 9.88
CA ASN A 19 -11.19 0.44 10.94
C ASN A 19 -10.09 -0.51 10.45
N TYR A 20 -8.86 -0.01 10.38
CA TYR A 20 -7.68 -0.80 10.08
C TYR A 20 -6.66 -0.66 11.21
N SER A 21 -5.79 -1.65 11.35
CA SER A 21 -4.54 -1.53 12.11
C SER A 21 -3.33 -1.51 11.17
N ALA A 22 -2.19 -1.00 11.66
CA ALA A 22 -0.92 -1.09 10.94
C ALA A 22 -0.52 -2.54 10.63
N GLU A 23 -0.79 -3.47 11.55
CA GLU A 23 -0.54 -4.90 11.37
C GLU A 23 -1.38 -5.48 10.22
N GLU A 24 -2.68 -5.17 10.18
CA GLU A 24 -3.58 -5.64 9.12
C GLU A 24 -3.20 -5.07 7.74
N LEU A 25 -2.83 -3.79 7.69
CA LEU A 25 -2.35 -3.16 6.45
C LEU A 25 -1.02 -3.75 5.98
N SER A 26 -0.07 -3.95 6.90
CA SER A 26 1.23 -4.55 6.59
C SER A 26 1.05 -5.96 6.02
N GLN A 27 0.27 -6.80 6.70
CA GLN A 27 0.00 -8.16 6.23
C GLN A 27 -0.69 -8.18 4.86
N TRP A 28 -1.64 -7.28 4.61
CA TRP A 28 -2.28 -7.17 3.30
C TRP A 28 -1.28 -6.77 2.21
N ALA A 29 -0.44 -5.76 2.46
CA ALA A 29 0.58 -5.30 1.52
C ALA A 29 1.60 -6.41 1.21
N HIS A 30 2.00 -7.18 2.23
CA HIS A 30 2.86 -8.35 2.08
C HIS A 30 2.29 -9.37 1.09
N LEU A 31 1.04 -9.79 1.32
CA LEU A 31 0.36 -10.80 0.50
C LEU A 31 0.15 -10.29 -0.92
N LEU A 32 -0.28 -9.03 -1.09
CA LEU A 32 -0.43 -8.40 -2.39
C LEU A 32 0.89 -8.43 -3.18
N ARG A 33 2.02 -8.10 -2.53
CA ARG A 33 3.35 -8.10 -3.14
C ARG A 33 3.78 -9.48 -3.62
N ILE A 34 3.46 -10.53 -2.87
CA ILE A 34 3.74 -11.92 -3.25
C ILE A 34 2.85 -12.35 -4.42
N ASP A 35 1.54 -12.14 -4.30
CA ASP A 35 0.54 -12.55 -5.29
C ASP A 35 0.74 -11.85 -6.64
N ARG A 36 1.15 -10.57 -6.60
CA ARG A 36 1.34 -9.71 -7.77
C ARG A 36 2.82 -9.53 -8.15
N TYR A 37 3.74 -10.32 -7.60
CA TYR A 37 5.19 -10.12 -7.78
C TYR A 37 5.64 -9.99 -9.26
N ARG A 38 5.01 -10.74 -10.17
CA ARG A 38 5.32 -10.70 -11.61
C ARG A 38 4.59 -9.59 -12.38
N GLU A 39 3.67 -8.89 -11.73
CA GLU A 39 2.77 -7.90 -12.30
C GLU A 39 3.05 -6.47 -11.81
N ILE A 40 3.87 -6.31 -10.77
CA ILE A 40 4.29 -5.02 -10.20
C ILE A 40 5.64 -4.57 -10.76
N ASP A 41 5.77 -3.28 -11.04
CA ASP A 41 7.07 -2.68 -11.37
C ASP A 41 7.90 -2.35 -10.12
N PHE A 42 9.14 -1.92 -10.33
CA PHE A 42 10.07 -1.61 -9.25
C PHE A 42 9.60 -0.48 -8.33
N GLU A 43 9.01 0.56 -8.91
CA GLU A 43 8.58 1.74 -8.16
C GLU A 43 7.38 1.40 -7.27
N LEU A 44 6.36 0.75 -7.85
CA LEU A 44 5.20 0.28 -7.10
C LEU A 44 5.59 -0.74 -6.02
N ASN A 45 6.51 -1.65 -6.32
CA ASN A 45 7.03 -2.60 -5.32
C ASN A 45 7.73 -1.88 -4.15
N SER A 46 8.40 -0.76 -4.38
CA SER A 46 8.99 0.05 -3.31
C SER A 46 7.93 0.67 -2.41
N ILE A 47 6.84 1.17 -3.00
CA ILE A 47 5.72 1.77 -2.27
C ILE A 47 5.00 0.69 -1.43
N ILE A 48 4.70 -0.46 -2.02
CA ILE A 48 4.05 -1.58 -1.31
C ILE A 48 4.93 -2.04 -0.13
N ARG A 49 6.26 -2.05 -0.28
CA ARG A 49 7.19 -2.38 0.81
C ARG A 49 7.15 -1.41 1.98
N GLN A 50 6.81 -0.15 1.75
CA GLN A 50 6.67 0.82 2.84
C GLN A 50 5.48 0.45 3.74
N ILE A 51 4.37 0.03 3.13
CA ILE A 51 3.18 -0.43 3.88
C ILE A 51 3.43 -1.79 4.55
N ASP A 52 4.05 -2.74 3.84
CA ASP A 52 4.53 -4.06 4.36
C ASP A 52 5.54 -3.90 5.51
N GLY A 53 6.05 -2.69 5.78
CA GLY A 53 6.97 -2.41 6.89
C GLY A 53 6.33 -1.78 8.12
N MET A 54 5.04 -1.44 8.08
CA MET A 54 4.39 -0.68 9.16
C MET A 54 4.25 -1.48 10.47
N ASP A 55 4.31 -2.81 10.42
CA ASP A 55 4.25 -3.68 11.60
C ASP A 55 5.60 -3.85 12.31
N MET A 56 6.69 -3.27 11.78
CA MET A 56 8.02 -3.34 12.39
C MET A 56 8.14 -2.48 13.67
N GLY A 57 7.24 -1.51 13.86
CA GLY A 57 7.21 -0.64 15.04
C GLY A 57 6.56 0.71 14.76
N PRO A 58 6.17 1.48 15.80
CA PRO A 58 5.50 2.78 15.66
C PRO A 58 6.30 3.81 14.85
N GLU A 59 7.62 3.68 14.80
CA GLU A 59 8.50 4.55 14.02
C GLU A 59 8.42 4.33 12.50
N PHE A 60 7.83 3.19 12.08
CA PHE A 60 7.57 2.85 10.68
C PHE A 60 6.10 2.98 10.30
N GLU A 61 5.22 3.22 11.28
CA GLU A 61 3.80 3.36 11.07
C GLU A 61 3.50 4.71 10.38
N LEU A 62 2.84 4.65 9.24
CA LEU A 62 2.27 5.82 8.59
C LEU A 62 0.99 6.24 9.31
N SER A 63 0.86 7.54 9.55
CA SER A 63 -0.39 8.13 9.99
C SER A 63 -1.50 7.96 8.94
N GLU A 64 -2.75 8.07 9.37
CA GLU A 64 -3.90 8.03 8.45
C GLU A 64 -3.80 9.11 7.37
N GLU A 65 -3.34 10.32 7.72
CA GLU A 65 -3.12 11.41 6.76
C GLU A 65 -2.07 11.03 5.70
N GLU A 66 -0.93 10.45 6.11
CA GLU A 66 0.12 10.01 5.18
C GLU A 66 -0.37 8.91 4.23
N LEU A 67 -1.21 7.99 4.72
CA LEU A 67 -1.80 6.93 3.90
C LEU A 67 -2.78 7.49 2.86
N TRP A 68 -3.61 8.47 3.23
CA TRP A 68 -4.50 9.13 2.28
C TRP A 68 -3.75 10.00 1.27
N ASN A 69 -2.72 10.72 1.70
CA ASN A 69 -1.84 11.47 0.79
C ASN A 69 -1.18 10.53 -0.23
N LEU A 70 -0.72 9.36 0.20
CA LEU A 70 -0.18 8.34 -0.70
C LEU A 70 -1.21 7.87 -1.74
N VAL A 71 -2.47 7.67 -1.36
CA VAL A 71 -3.55 7.33 -2.30
C VAL A 71 -3.71 8.43 -3.36
N GLU A 72 -3.75 9.70 -2.95
CA GLU A 72 -3.90 10.84 -3.87
C GLU A 72 -2.71 10.99 -4.83
N GLU A 73 -1.48 10.80 -4.33
CA GLU A 73 -0.26 10.82 -5.13
C GLU A 73 -0.26 9.71 -6.20
N LEU A 74 -0.69 8.51 -5.81
CA LEU A 74 -0.82 7.38 -6.72
C LEU A 74 -1.91 7.64 -7.78
N GLU A 75 -3.07 8.16 -7.40
CA GLU A 75 -4.16 8.49 -8.35
C GLU A 75 -3.74 9.61 -9.34
N SER A 76 -2.95 10.58 -8.90
CA SER A 76 -2.53 11.74 -9.70
C SER A 76 -1.39 11.44 -10.69
N ASN A 77 -0.54 10.45 -10.39
CA ASN A 77 0.64 10.09 -11.19
C ASN A 77 0.48 8.73 -11.93
N SER A 78 -0.75 8.23 -12.08
CA SER A 78 -1.08 6.96 -12.75
C SER A 78 -1.51 7.09 -14.21
#